data_AF-A0A6L3IKV8-F1
#
_entry.id   AF-A0A6L3IKV8-F1
#
_cell.length_a   1.000
_cell.length_b   1.000
_cell.length_c   1.000
_cell.angle_alpha   90.00
_cell.angle_beta   90.00
_cell.angle_gamma   90.00
#
_symmetry.space_group_name_H-M   'P 1'
#
loop_
_entity.id
_entity.type
_entity.pdbx_description
1 polymer ?
#
loop_
_entity_poly.entity_id
_entity_poly.type
_entity_poly.pdbx_seq_one_letter_code
_entity_poly.pdbx_strand_id
1 'polypeptide(L)'
;MNKLHFTALSLCLMAIGCTNDESFYEQSEIDDNGVVVLQERNAALPKEIRTRPVILEDKTATRAVNESGGIIGNSDVLLGYSYSIGNSILGDYENVISPVIDLMKVKEYGSDYITGRSLQVYMSERFSYSDYNSYESMLSQTKKVASGFQLNLGLFKLGRKKKTEETFKSELTSSQKVVYGELNLMLKNSSFNLQASDGARKFYARECLSPVFLRNLYSSTLGNILDTYGECILTGYITGGKACALYTGLSRNGSSSTSKETGMEKSIDASFSWKKNSVSGDFQFGKGNFNYESSEYNMEQLYTKMWIYGGDPVGLSMNSAENLVNINFDLAPWVASLSDSKKHTIIDITDNGLYPLSAFVIEENFKKRLDATTSNLLEKYPSFVEPHIEIMRVFERYSSSNEALYDVVAVLFTRQGDRIVLRSGNASTASDAELRQNENATVFSQKALNIKTQKQNFYELRISSNSVTRLNPKIGNPLCIDLPKVNEANMYTYTNPRTGIQYIYDTENKIAFSHYTDDLDGDWILDDYGIRSWVESLPTKSISMATLANSYRIIGL
;
A
#
# COMPACT_ATOMS: atom_id res chain seq x y z
N MET A 1 -69.29 42.98 15.76
CA MET A 1 -69.05 44.25 16.47
C MET A 1 -68.31 45.19 15.52
N ASN A 2 -68.92 46.36 15.25
CA ASN A 2 -68.42 47.66 14.73
C ASN A 2 -67.24 47.66 13.73
N LYS A 3 -67.44 48.07 12.47
CA LYS A 3 -67.32 49.46 11.97
C LYS A 3 -66.02 50.16 12.42
N LEU A 4 -65.11 50.50 11.51
CA LEU A 4 -65.00 51.84 10.90
C LEU A 4 -63.67 51.96 10.12
N HIS A 5 -63.74 52.70 9.01
CA HIS A 5 -62.62 53.25 8.24
C HIS A 5 -61.60 54.02 9.11
N PHE A 6 -60.34 54.13 8.68
CA PHE A 6 -59.75 55.43 8.34
C PHE A 6 -58.41 55.31 7.60
N THR A 7 -58.36 56.04 6.49
CA THR A 7 -57.25 56.41 5.61
C THR A 7 -56.34 57.47 6.22
N ALA A 8 -55.03 57.42 5.93
CA ALA A 8 -54.10 58.55 5.75
C ALA A 8 -52.81 57.96 5.16
N LEU A 9 -52.34 58.20 3.93
CA LEU A 9 -52.17 59.40 3.11
C LEU A 9 -51.29 60.48 3.77
N SER A 10 -50.02 60.47 3.40
CA SER A 10 -49.22 61.67 3.05
C SER A 10 -47.96 61.17 2.34
N LEU A 11 -47.83 61.41 1.03
CA LEU A 11 -47.14 62.56 0.42
C LEU A 11 -45.67 62.67 0.87
N CYS A 12 -44.68 62.99 0.03
CA CYS A 12 -44.47 63.13 -1.41
C CYS A 12 -43.04 63.73 -1.53
N LEU A 13 -42.45 63.65 -2.72
CA LEU A 13 -41.30 64.45 -3.22
C LEU A 13 -39.92 63.97 -2.76
N MET A 14 -39.15 63.26 -3.60
CA MET A 14 -38.40 63.75 -4.80
C MET A 14 -37.41 64.89 -4.48
N ALA A 15 -36.11 64.60 -4.46
CA ALA A 15 -35.22 64.86 -5.62
C ALA A 15 -33.73 64.86 -5.21
N ILE A 16 -32.96 64.00 -5.89
CA ILE A 16 -31.63 64.20 -6.50
C ILE A 16 -30.47 64.67 -5.59
N GLY A 17 -29.49 63.78 -5.44
CA GLY A 17 -28.10 64.11 -5.13
C GLY A 17 -27.17 62.95 -5.52
N CYS A 18 -26.36 63.15 -6.57
CA CYS A 18 -25.13 62.41 -6.93
C CYS A 18 -24.29 62.06 -5.68
N THR A 19 -23.56 60.96 -5.53
CA THR A 19 -22.66 60.21 -6.43
C THR A 19 -22.10 59.02 -5.64
N ASN A 20 -21.67 58.00 -6.38
CA ASN A 20 -20.65 56.99 -6.05
C ASN A 20 -20.97 55.80 -5.14
N ASP A 21 -20.48 54.68 -5.67
CA ASP A 21 -19.92 53.50 -5.01
C ASP A 21 -20.82 52.33 -4.60
N GLU A 22 -20.21 51.17 -4.82
CA GLU A 22 -20.56 49.82 -4.38
C GLU A 22 -21.54 49.06 -5.27
N SER A 23 -20.96 48.48 -6.33
CA SER A 23 -21.46 47.26 -6.93
C SER A 23 -21.61 46.19 -5.84
N PHE A 24 -22.87 45.80 -5.61
CA PHE A 24 -23.31 44.76 -4.68
C PHE A 24 -22.46 43.50 -4.78
N TYR A 25 -21.78 43.14 -3.69
CA TYR A 25 -21.31 41.78 -3.46
C TYR A 25 -22.51 40.93 -3.02
N GLU A 26 -22.87 39.92 -3.81
CA GLU A 26 -23.71 38.83 -3.32
C GLU A 26 -22.94 38.11 -2.20
N GLN A 27 -23.46 38.26 -0.98
CA GLN A 27 -22.92 37.63 0.21
C GLN A 27 -23.28 36.15 0.18
N SER A 28 -22.38 35.33 -0.36
CA SER A 28 -22.44 33.86 -0.27
C SER A 28 -22.52 33.45 1.21
N GLU A 29 -23.48 32.58 1.55
CA GLU A 29 -23.63 32.02 2.90
C GLU A 29 -22.30 31.39 3.36
N ILE A 30 -21.75 31.91 4.45
CA ILE A 30 -20.58 31.33 5.12
C ILE A 30 -21.12 30.20 6.00
N ASP A 31 -20.68 28.96 5.75
CA ASP A 31 -20.97 27.86 6.67
C ASP A 31 -20.24 28.07 8.01
N ASP A 32 -20.67 27.40 9.08
CA ASP A 32 -20.04 27.52 10.42
C ASP A 32 -18.55 27.11 10.44
N ASN A 33 -18.03 26.51 9.34
CA ASN A 33 -16.62 26.12 9.17
C ASN A 33 -15.80 27.13 8.34
N GLY A 34 -16.38 28.25 7.94
CA GLY A 34 -15.71 29.30 7.17
C GLY A 34 -15.46 28.97 5.70
N VAL A 35 -16.20 28.00 5.15
CA VAL A 35 -16.15 27.58 3.74
C VAL A 35 -17.12 28.42 2.92
N VAL A 36 -16.63 28.92 1.78
CA VAL A 36 -17.40 29.68 0.79
C VAL A 36 -17.18 29.09 -0.60
N VAL A 37 -18.25 28.82 -1.33
CA VAL A 37 -18.17 28.34 -2.72
C VAL A 37 -17.95 29.52 -3.65
N LEU A 38 -16.89 29.45 -4.45
CA LEU A 38 -16.53 30.48 -5.43
C LEU A 38 -16.85 30.05 -6.87
N GLN A 39 -16.91 28.75 -7.12
CA GLN A 39 -17.30 28.12 -8.37
C GLN A 39 -17.98 26.79 -8.04
N GLU A 40 -19.16 26.57 -8.60
CA GLU A 40 -19.78 25.24 -8.57
C GLU A 40 -19.13 24.32 -9.61
N ARG A 41 -19.11 23.02 -9.31
CA ARG A 41 -18.71 21.99 -10.28
C ARG A 41 -19.58 22.12 -11.53
N ASN A 42 -18.98 22.08 -12.71
CA ASN A 42 -19.74 22.15 -13.96
C ASN A 42 -20.76 21.00 -14.01
N ALA A 43 -22.03 21.36 -14.16
CA ALA A 43 -23.15 20.41 -14.15
C ALA A 43 -23.15 19.40 -15.31
N ALA A 44 -22.34 19.64 -16.35
CA ALA A 44 -22.14 18.72 -17.46
C ALA A 44 -21.15 17.58 -17.13
N LEU A 45 -20.32 17.73 -16.10
CA LEU A 45 -19.38 16.70 -15.67
C LEU A 45 -20.11 15.52 -15.00
N PRO A 46 -19.48 14.33 -14.95
CA PRO A 46 -20.03 13.21 -14.20
C PRO A 46 -20.34 13.59 -12.75
N LYS A 47 -21.53 13.21 -12.28
CA LYS A 47 -22.03 13.47 -10.91
C LYS A 47 -21.46 12.51 -9.86
N GLU A 48 -21.09 11.31 -10.28
CA GLU A 48 -20.55 10.28 -9.40
C GLU A 48 -19.14 9.92 -9.83
N ILE A 49 -18.18 10.02 -8.91
CA ILE A 49 -16.82 9.54 -9.11
C ILE A 49 -16.81 8.03 -8.84
N ARG A 50 -16.71 7.23 -9.89
CA ARG A 50 -16.87 5.78 -9.79
C ARG A 50 -15.62 5.12 -9.25
N THR A 51 -15.77 4.42 -8.14
CA THR A 51 -14.78 3.45 -7.67
C THR A 51 -15.10 2.10 -8.30
N ARG A 52 -14.15 1.52 -9.05
CA ARG A 52 -14.28 0.16 -9.57
C ARG A 52 -13.84 -0.85 -8.51
N PRO A 53 -14.46 -2.04 -8.46
CA PRO A 53 -13.90 -3.13 -7.68
C PRO A 53 -12.54 -3.52 -8.22
N VAL A 54 -11.65 -3.96 -7.33
CA VAL A 54 -10.34 -4.47 -7.74
C VAL A 54 -10.53 -5.84 -8.38
N ILE A 55 -10.03 -6.00 -9.60
CA ILE A 55 -10.09 -7.26 -10.35
C ILE A 55 -8.69 -7.88 -10.38
N LEU A 56 -8.57 -9.15 -10.02
CA LEU A 56 -7.30 -9.88 -10.13
C LEU A 56 -7.17 -10.51 -11.52
N GLU A 57 -5.95 -10.70 -11.99
CA GLU A 57 -5.72 -11.42 -13.24
C GLU A 57 -6.23 -12.85 -13.10
N ASP A 58 -7.00 -13.29 -14.10
CA ASP A 58 -7.46 -14.68 -14.13
C ASP A 58 -6.24 -15.59 -14.32
N LYS A 59 -6.07 -16.53 -13.39
CA LYS A 59 -4.99 -17.53 -13.42
C LYS A 59 -5.31 -18.54 -14.50
N THR A 60 -5.31 -18.14 -15.77
CA THR A 60 -5.52 -19.08 -16.87
C THR A 60 -4.45 -20.16 -16.77
N ALA A 61 -4.91 -21.39 -16.51
CA ALA A 61 -4.11 -22.56 -16.15
C ALA A 61 -3.30 -23.09 -17.33
N THR A 62 -2.43 -22.26 -17.90
CA THR A 62 -1.42 -22.67 -18.87
C THR A 62 -0.28 -23.45 -18.20
N ARG A 63 -0.26 -23.51 -16.86
CA ARG A 63 0.78 -24.14 -16.05
C ARG A 63 0.21 -25.17 -15.08
N ALA A 64 1.05 -26.13 -14.71
CA ALA A 64 0.70 -27.14 -13.72
C ALA A 64 0.42 -26.48 -12.37
N VAL A 65 -0.66 -26.92 -11.73
CA VAL A 65 -1.05 -26.54 -10.37
C VAL A 65 -1.19 -27.79 -9.52
N ASN A 66 -0.97 -27.67 -8.20
CA ASN A 66 -1.30 -28.73 -7.26
C ASN A 66 -2.82 -28.77 -6.97
N GLU A 67 -3.23 -29.71 -6.11
CA GLU A 67 -4.64 -29.87 -5.69
C GLU A 67 -5.24 -28.62 -5.03
N SER A 68 -4.41 -27.77 -4.41
CA SER A 68 -4.84 -26.50 -3.80
C SER A 68 -4.81 -25.31 -4.77
N GLY A 69 -4.57 -25.54 -6.06
CA GLY A 69 -4.50 -24.50 -7.10
C GLY A 69 -3.19 -23.70 -7.10
N GLY A 70 -2.21 -24.10 -6.30
CA GLY A 70 -0.89 -23.51 -6.23
C GLY A 70 -0.03 -23.85 -7.44
N ILE A 71 0.66 -22.84 -7.99
CA ILE A 71 1.57 -23.05 -9.12
C ILE A 71 2.72 -23.95 -8.66
N ILE A 72 2.95 -25.03 -9.40
CA ILE A 72 4.03 -25.98 -9.15
C ILE A 72 5.08 -25.95 -10.25
N GLY A 73 6.25 -26.48 -9.90
CA GLY A 73 7.44 -26.53 -10.72
C GLY A 73 8.52 -25.57 -10.23
N ASN A 74 9.76 -26.02 -10.31
CA ASN A 74 10.93 -25.20 -10.06
C ASN A 74 11.10 -24.11 -11.14
N SER A 75 10.54 -22.92 -10.91
CA SER A 75 10.56 -21.82 -11.89
C SER A 75 10.54 -20.45 -11.23
N ASP A 76 10.83 -19.41 -12.03
CA ASP A 76 10.87 -17.99 -11.68
C ASP A 76 9.52 -17.26 -11.82
N VAL A 77 8.45 -17.99 -12.15
CA VAL A 77 7.17 -17.42 -12.61
C VAL A 77 6.47 -16.53 -11.58
N LEU A 78 6.72 -16.72 -10.27
CA LEU A 78 6.08 -15.94 -9.22
C LEU A 78 6.79 -14.61 -8.95
N LEU A 79 7.93 -14.35 -9.60
CA LEU A 79 8.59 -13.05 -9.48
C LEU A 79 7.67 -11.95 -10.00
N GLY A 80 7.52 -10.88 -9.21
CA GLY A 80 6.65 -9.77 -9.57
C GLY A 80 5.19 -9.93 -9.17
N TYR A 81 4.80 -11.04 -8.54
CA TYR A 81 3.48 -11.19 -7.93
C TYR A 81 3.39 -10.38 -6.65
N SER A 82 2.20 -9.90 -6.31
CA SER A 82 1.94 -9.39 -4.98
C SER A 82 1.93 -10.52 -3.94
N TYR A 83 2.36 -10.17 -2.75
CA TYR A 83 2.46 -11.05 -1.59
C TYR A 83 1.77 -10.37 -0.41
N SER A 84 0.67 -10.96 0.07
CA SER A 84 0.02 -10.54 1.31
C SER A 84 0.77 -11.10 2.49
N ILE A 85 0.97 -10.29 3.52
CA ILE A 85 1.56 -10.77 4.78
C ILE A 85 0.67 -11.88 5.38
N GLY A 86 -0.65 -11.79 5.17
CA GLY A 86 -1.61 -12.88 5.30
C GLY A 86 -1.45 -13.74 6.55
N ASN A 87 -1.16 -15.02 6.34
CA ASN A 87 -1.02 -16.01 7.41
C ASN A 87 0.35 -15.99 8.11
N SER A 88 1.27 -15.12 7.67
CA SER A 88 2.65 -14.93 8.15
C SER A 88 3.58 -16.16 8.06
N ILE A 89 3.16 -17.24 7.40
CA ILE A 89 4.02 -18.37 7.05
C ILE A 89 4.77 -17.98 5.79
N LEU A 90 6.08 -17.76 5.93
CA LEU A 90 6.91 -17.32 4.81
C LEU A 90 7.01 -18.39 3.73
N GLY A 91 6.78 -17.97 2.48
CA GLY A 91 6.80 -18.87 1.33
C GLY A 91 5.56 -19.74 1.21
N ASP A 92 4.48 -19.47 1.95
CA ASP A 92 3.19 -20.08 1.68
C ASP A 92 2.59 -19.49 0.40
N TYR A 93 2.16 -20.36 -0.52
CA TYR A 93 1.52 -19.94 -1.77
C TYR A 93 0.18 -19.22 -1.53
N GLU A 94 -0.53 -19.48 -0.42
CA GLU A 94 -1.77 -18.75 -0.07
C GLU A 94 -1.55 -17.23 0.04
N ASN A 95 -0.32 -16.82 0.37
CA ASN A 95 0.06 -15.41 0.46
C ASN A 95 0.39 -14.80 -0.92
N VAL A 96 0.53 -15.59 -1.98
CA VAL A 96 0.83 -15.13 -3.34
C VAL A 96 -0.47 -14.88 -4.11
N ILE A 97 -0.76 -13.61 -4.42
CA ILE A 97 -2.09 -13.21 -4.87
C ILE A 97 -2.18 -13.10 -6.40
N SER A 98 -1.58 -12.06 -6.99
CA SER A 98 -1.75 -11.74 -8.41
C SER A 98 -0.51 -11.03 -8.98
N PRO A 99 -0.24 -11.12 -10.30
CA PRO A 99 0.84 -10.35 -10.93
C PRO A 99 0.68 -8.86 -10.71
N VAL A 100 1.77 -8.20 -10.33
CA VAL A 100 1.91 -6.74 -10.32
C VAL A 100 2.88 -6.32 -11.42
N ILE A 101 3.96 -7.07 -11.57
CA ILE A 101 4.94 -6.91 -12.64
C ILE A 101 4.74 -8.04 -13.65
N ASP A 102 4.56 -7.68 -14.91
CA ASP A 102 4.56 -8.58 -16.04
C ASP A 102 6.00 -9.07 -16.31
N LEU A 103 6.27 -10.28 -15.82
CA LEU A 103 7.58 -10.90 -15.94
C LEU A 103 7.95 -11.21 -17.41
N MET A 104 6.98 -11.39 -18.30
CA MET A 104 7.25 -11.60 -19.72
C MET A 104 7.81 -10.33 -20.34
N LYS A 105 7.20 -9.17 -20.06
CA LYS A 105 7.76 -7.86 -20.46
C LYS A 105 9.17 -7.70 -19.92
N VAL A 106 9.44 -8.01 -18.65
CA VAL A 106 10.81 -7.93 -18.10
C VAL A 106 11.82 -8.74 -18.93
N LYS A 107 11.46 -9.98 -19.29
CA LYS A 107 12.32 -10.88 -20.07
C LYS A 107 12.57 -10.39 -21.50
N GLU A 108 11.63 -9.66 -22.11
CA GLU A 108 11.82 -9.04 -23.43
C GLU A 108 12.90 -7.96 -23.42
N TYR A 109 13.09 -7.24 -22.30
CA TYR A 109 14.13 -6.22 -22.18
C TYR A 109 15.51 -6.79 -21.87
N GLY A 110 15.58 -7.94 -21.18
CA GLY A 110 16.84 -8.63 -20.93
C GLY A 110 16.75 -9.67 -19.82
N SER A 111 17.54 -10.73 -19.94
CA SER A 111 17.61 -11.80 -18.94
C SER A 111 18.28 -11.36 -17.63
N ASP A 112 19.10 -10.30 -17.65
CA ASP A 112 19.93 -9.90 -16.51
C ASP A 112 19.13 -9.36 -15.31
N TYR A 113 17.84 -9.06 -15.51
CA TYR A 113 16.93 -8.67 -14.44
C TYR A 113 16.47 -9.86 -13.59
N ILE A 114 16.66 -11.10 -14.04
CA ILE A 114 16.23 -12.30 -13.34
C ILE A 114 17.41 -13.22 -13.12
N THR A 115 17.61 -13.65 -11.88
CA THR A 115 18.69 -14.57 -11.52
C THR A 115 18.11 -15.82 -10.88
N GLY A 116 18.51 -16.98 -11.37
CA GLY A 116 18.19 -18.28 -10.78
C GLY A 116 19.47 -18.93 -10.24
N ARG A 117 19.42 -19.50 -9.04
CA ARG A 117 20.55 -20.21 -8.44
C ARG A 117 20.09 -21.55 -7.85
N SER A 118 20.77 -22.63 -8.24
CA SER A 118 20.59 -23.93 -7.59
C SER A 118 21.19 -23.91 -6.18
N LEU A 119 20.43 -24.42 -5.21
CA LEU A 119 20.82 -24.54 -3.80
C LEU A 119 21.09 -26.00 -3.43
N GLN A 120 20.12 -26.89 -3.65
CA GLN A 120 20.16 -28.32 -3.30
C GLN A 120 20.52 -28.61 -1.82
N VAL A 121 19.95 -27.84 -0.89
CA VAL A 121 20.28 -27.95 0.54
C VAL A 121 19.06 -28.42 1.35
N TYR A 122 19.31 -29.29 2.32
CA TYR A 122 18.35 -29.67 3.35
C TYR A 122 18.59 -28.80 4.58
N MET A 123 17.54 -28.15 5.09
CA MET A 123 17.62 -27.26 6.23
C MET A 123 16.50 -27.57 7.22
N SER A 124 16.79 -27.39 8.50
CA SER A 124 15.80 -27.32 9.57
C SER A 124 15.97 -25.98 10.26
N GLU A 125 14.97 -25.13 10.21
CA GLU A 125 14.93 -23.85 10.90
C GLU A 125 13.83 -23.92 11.96
N ARG A 126 14.09 -23.42 13.16
CA ARG A 126 13.09 -23.34 14.21
C ARG A 126 13.32 -22.10 15.05
N PHE A 127 12.25 -21.61 15.64
CA PHE A 127 12.30 -20.56 16.64
C PHE A 127 11.08 -20.64 17.55
N SER A 128 11.18 -20.00 18.72
CA SER A 128 10.13 -19.97 19.73
C SER A 128 9.84 -18.54 20.16
N TYR A 129 8.61 -18.24 20.58
CA TYR A 129 8.25 -16.91 21.03
C TYR A 129 7.20 -16.97 22.13
N SER A 130 7.38 -16.19 23.19
CA SER A 130 6.41 -16.10 24.31
C SER A 130 5.29 -15.11 24.05
N ASP A 131 5.50 -14.15 23.15
CA ASP A 131 4.51 -13.17 22.74
C ASP A 131 4.78 -12.67 21.31
N TYR A 132 3.86 -11.90 20.76
CA TYR A 132 3.98 -11.46 19.38
C TYR A 132 4.97 -10.30 19.15
N ASN A 133 5.44 -9.62 20.21
CA ASN A 133 6.55 -8.68 20.09
C ASN A 133 7.87 -9.44 19.95
N SER A 134 8.06 -10.55 20.69
CA SER A 134 9.25 -11.39 20.51
C SER A 134 9.26 -12.05 19.13
N TYR A 135 8.09 -12.45 18.61
CA TYR A 135 7.95 -12.87 17.21
C TYR A 135 8.41 -11.78 16.21
N GLU A 136 7.94 -10.55 16.37
CA GLU A 136 8.32 -9.43 15.49
C GLU A 136 9.83 -9.16 15.53
N SER A 137 10.43 -9.20 16.72
CA SER A 137 11.87 -9.08 16.92
C SER A 137 12.64 -10.19 16.19
N MET A 138 12.20 -11.44 16.27
CA MET A 138 12.81 -12.55 15.53
C MET A 138 12.68 -12.39 14.03
N LEU A 139 11.49 -12.00 13.54
CA LEU A 139 11.28 -11.78 12.11
C LEU A 139 12.21 -10.70 11.56
N SER A 140 12.45 -9.62 12.32
CA SER A 140 13.36 -8.54 11.92
C SER A 140 14.80 -9.03 11.64
N GLN A 141 15.21 -10.15 12.25
CA GLN A 141 16.53 -10.76 12.07
C GLN A 141 16.63 -11.61 10.79
N THR A 142 15.50 -12.02 10.22
CA THR A 142 15.46 -12.90 9.03
C THR A 142 15.82 -12.18 7.72
N LYS A 143 15.83 -10.84 7.70
CA LYS A 143 16.15 -9.98 6.53
C LYS A 143 15.36 -10.29 5.25
N LYS A 144 14.18 -10.90 5.36
CA LYS A 144 13.33 -11.26 4.20
C LYS A 144 12.66 -10.05 3.55
N VAL A 145 12.37 -9.04 4.36
CA VAL A 145 11.84 -7.74 3.93
C VAL A 145 13.02 -6.81 3.58
N ALA A 146 12.90 -6.10 2.46
CA ALA A 146 13.91 -5.16 2.00
C ALA A 146 14.23 -4.08 3.06
N SER A 147 15.52 -3.92 3.35
CA SER A 147 15.99 -2.87 4.27
C SER A 147 15.86 -1.46 3.66
N GLY A 148 15.66 -0.45 4.52
CA GLY A 148 15.52 0.95 4.10
C GLY A 148 14.09 1.40 3.79
N PHE A 149 13.10 0.52 3.93
CA PHE A 149 11.68 0.85 3.86
C PHE A 149 11.05 0.81 5.26
N GLN A 150 10.08 1.69 5.52
CA GLN A 150 9.21 1.60 6.69
C GLN A 150 8.10 0.56 6.43
N LEU A 151 8.46 -0.70 6.17
CA LEU A 151 7.43 -1.75 6.20
C LEU A 151 7.09 -2.03 7.66
N ASN A 152 5.81 -1.89 8.01
CA ASN A 152 5.32 -2.13 9.36
C ASN A 152 5.39 -3.64 9.69
N LEU A 153 6.47 -4.08 10.34
CA LEU A 153 6.61 -5.46 10.82
C LEU A 153 5.49 -5.88 11.78
N GLY A 154 4.80 -4.90 12.40
CA GLY A 154 3.58 -5.12 13.18
C GLY A 154 2.48 -5.84 12.40
N LEU A 155 2.43 -5.72 11.06
CA LEU A 155 1.48 -6.48 10.24
C LEU A 155 1.77 -7.98 10.25
N PHE A 156 3.04 -8.40 10.25
CA PHE A 156 3.39 -9.81 10.38
C PHE A 156 3.00 -10.36 11.74
N LYS A 157 3.17 -9.55 12.79
CA LYS A 157 2.69 -9.87 14.14
C LYS A 157 1.17 -10.06 14.17
N LEU A 158 0.40 -9.19 13.53
CA LEU A 158 -1.06 -9.31 13.45
C LEU A 158 -1.48 -10.57 12.67
N GLY A 159 -0.87 -10.82 11.51
CA GLY A 159 -1.10 -12.02 10.71
C GLY A 159 -0.78 -13.30 11.49
N ARG A 160 0.35 -13.31 12.22
CA ARG A 160 0.74 -14.44 13.07
C ARG A 160 -0.24 -14.69 14.19
N LYS A 161 -0.67 -13.63 14.87
CA LYS A 161 -1.67 -13.72 15.94
C LYS A 161 -2.97 -14.33 15.43
N LYS A 162 -3.51 -13.79 14.34
CA LYS A 162 -4.72 -14.31 13.69
C LYS A 162 -4.58 -15.80 13.34
N LYS A 163 -3.49 -16.17 12.65
CA LYS A 163 -3.25 -17.57 12.26
C LYS A 163 -3.16 -18.51 13.46
N THR A 164 -2.54 -18.07 14.55
CA THR A 164 -2.41 -18.85 15.79
C THR A 164 -3.78 -19.06 16.44
N GLU A 165 -4.60 -18.01 16.54
CA GLU A 165 -5.96 -18.07 17.11
C GLU A 165 -6.93 -18.90 16.26
N GLU A 166 -6.76 -18.92 14.94
CA GLU A 166 -7.51 -19.80 14.02
C GLU A 166 -7.07 -21.27 14.11
N THR A 167 -5.81 -21.52 14.47
CA THR A 167 -5.21 -22.86 14.47
C THR A 167 -5.43 -23.59 15.80
N PHE A 168 -5.34 -22.87 16.92
CA PHE A 168 -5.32 -23.45 18.26
C PHE A 168 -6.50 -22.99 19.11
N LYS A 169 -6.89 -23.83 20.08
CA LYS A 169 -7.98 -23.52 21.01
C LYS A 169 -7.67 -22.29 21.87
N SER A 170 -8.69 -21.47 22.12
CA SER A 170 -8.54 -20.19 22.83
C SER A 170 -8.10 -20.33 24.29
N GLU A 171 -8.39 -21.45 24.94
CA GLU A 171 -7.95 -21.73 26.31
C GLU A 171 -6.42 -21.88 26.41
N LEU A 172 -5.76 -22.26 25.30
CA LEU A 172 -4.29 -22.31 25.23
C LEU A 172 -3.71 -20.91 25.01
N THR A 173 -4.24 -20.18 24.02
CA THR A 173 -3.66 -18.92 23.55
C THR A 173 -3.89 -17.73 24.49
N SER A 174 -4.90 -17.81 25.36
CA SER A 174 -5.20 -16.78 26.37
C SER A 174 -4.44 -16.94 27.70
N SER A 175 -3.71 -18.05 27.88
CA SER A 175 -3.01 -18.35 29.13
C SER A 175 -1.74 -17.53 29.31
N GLN A 176 -1.47 -17.05 30.53
CA GLN A 176 -0.18 -16.43 30.87
C GLN A 176 1.00 -17.40 30.82
N LYS A 177 0.76 -18.71 30.72
CA LYS A 177 1.79 -19.75 30.57
C LYS A 177 2.12 -20.06 29.11
N VAL A 178 1.41 -19.44 28.18
CA VAL A 178 1.54 -19.80 26.76
C VAL A 178 2.93 -19.51 26.24
N VAL A 179 3.37 -20.36 25.32
CA VAL A 179 4.54 -20.17 24.47
C VAL A 179 4.27 -20.82 23.12
N TYR A 180 4.83 -20.24 22.08
CA TYR A 180 4.63 -20.63 20.71
C TYR A 180 5.94 -21.05 20.06
N GLY A 181 5.84 -21.80 18.98
CA GLY A 181 7.00 -22.22 18.21
C GLY A 181 6.67 -22.46 16.74
N GLU A 182 7.71 -22.41 15.91
CA GLU A 182 7.64 -22.75 14.49
C GLU A 182 8.82 -23.64 14.13
N LEU A 183 8.55 -24.67 13.33
CA LEU A 183 9.53 -25.54 12.71
C LEU A 183 9.33 -25.53 11.20
N ASN A 184 10.42 -25.32 10.47
CA ASN A 184 10.47 -25.41 9.02
C ASN A 184 11.51 -26.46 8.62
N LEU A 185 11.04 -27.60 8.10
CA LEU A 185 11.88 -28.62 7.48
C LEU A 185 11.84 -28.43 5.97
N MET A 186 12.96 -28.07 5.36
CA MET A 186 13.00 -27.61 3.98
C MET A 186 14.03 -28.39 3.16
N LEU A 187 13.62 -28.76 1.94
CA LEU A 187 14.53 -29.06 0.84
C LEU A 187 14.51 -27.83 -0.07
N LYS A 188 15.53 -26.99 0.01
CA LYS A 188 15.70 -25.80 -0.83
C LYS A 188 16.36 -26.24 -2.15
N ASN A 189 15.59 -26.24 -3.24
CA ASN A 189 16.08 -26.65 -4.56
C ASN A 189 16.77 -25.51 -5.29
N SER A 190 16.05 -24.41 -5.53
CA SER A 190 16.57 -23.23 -6.23
C SER A 190 16.07 -21.95 -5.58
N SER A 191 16.79 -20.85 -5.77
CA SER A 191 16.28 -19.50 -5.52
C SER A 191 16.16 -18.72 -6.82
N PHE A 192 15.17 -17.85 -6.87
CA PHE A 192 14.93 -16.93 -7.98
C PHE A 192 14.85 -15.51 -7.43
N ASN A 193 15.47 -14.55 -8.11
CA ASN A 193 15.43 -13.15 -7.72
C ASN A 193 15.24 -12.25 -8.94
N LEU A 194 14.31 -11.32 -8.82
CA LEU A 194 14.15 -10.15 -9.66
C LEU A 194 15.07 -9.04 -9.13
N GLN A 195 15.89 -8.47 -10.00
CA GLN A 195 16.77 -7.35 -9.66
C GLN A 195 15.93 -6.20 -9.12
N ALA A 196 16.20 -5.78 -7.89
CA ALA A 196 15.35 -4.83 -7.18
C ALA A 196 16.10 -3.53 -6.82
N SER A 197 17.12 -3.13 -7.58
CA SER A 197 17.74 -1.80 -7.45
C SER A 197 16.73 -0.67 -7.74
N ASP A 198 16.99 0.55 -7.26
CA ASP A 198 16.09 1.70 -7.50
C ASP A 198 15.80 1.92 -9.00
N GLY A 199 16.85 1.84 -9.83
CA GLY A 199 16.73 1.95 -11.28
C GLY A 199 15.87 0.85 -11.91
N ALA A 200 16.01 -0.39 -11.42
CA ALA A 200 15.21 -1.53 -11.90
C ALA A 200 13.74 -1.42 -11.48
N ARG A 201 13.46 -1.07 -10.22
CA ARG A 201 12.08 -0.88 -9.73
C ARG A 201 11.35 0.23 -10.48
N LYS A 202 12.02 1.38 -10.70
CA LYS A 202 11.48 2.46 -11.54
C LYS A 202 11.28 2.04 -12.99
N PHE A 203 12.09 1.11 -13.50
CA PHE A 203 11.91 0.55 -14.84
C PHE A 203 10.66 -0.33 -14.89
N TYR A 204 10.47 -1.24 -13.93
CA TYR A 204 9.27 -2.06 -13.89
C TYR A 204 8.00 -1.21 -13.73
N ALA A 205 8.04 -0.21 -12.85
CA ALA A 205 6.91 0.69 -12.59
C ALA A 205 6.46 1.47 -13.84
N ARG A 206 7.35 1.75 -14.79
CA ARG A 206 7.05 2.56 -15.98
C ARG A 206 6.90 1.75 -17.27
N GLU A 207 7.37 0.50 -17.32
CA GLU A 207 7.38 -0.31 -18.55
C GLU A 207 6.75 -1.72 -18.37
N CYS A 208 6.75 -2.27 -17.16
CA CYS A 208 6.47 -3.70 -16.94
C CYS A 208 5.34 -3.96 -15.94
N LEU A 209 4.51 -2.98 -15.59
CA LEU A 209 3.33 -3.28 -14.78
C LEU A 209 2.36 -4.17 -15.55
N SER A 210 1.73 -5.09 -14.83
CA SER A 210 0.57 -5.85 -15.31
C SER A 210 -0.50 -4.85 -15.79
N PRO A 211 -1.11 -5.06 -16.97
CA PRO A 211 -2.22 -4.22 -17.44
C PRO A 211 -3.40 -4.18 -16.47
N VAL A 212 -3.70 -5.30 -15.80
CA VAL A 212 -4.80 -5.39 -14.84
C VAL A 212 -4.46 -4.64 -13.56
N PHE A 213 -3.24 -4.81 -13.02
CA PHE A 213 -2.79 -4.02 -11.87
C PHE A 213 -2.81 -2.52 -12.17
N LEU A 214 -2.31 -2.12 -13.34
CA LEU A 214 -2.26 -0.73 -13.75
C LEU A 214 -3.66 -0.10 -13.86
N ARG A 215 -4.63 -0.81 -14.44
CA ARG A 215 -6.03 -0.37 -14.45
C ARG A 215 -6.57 -0.16 -13.04
N ASN A 216 -6.40 -1.16 -12.17
CA ASN A 216 -6.86 -1.08 -10.78
C ASN A 216 -6.23 0.11 -10.04
N LEU A 217 -4.94 0.41 -10.28
CA LEU A 217 -4.21 1.50 -9.64
C LEU A 217 -4.89 2.87 -9.83
N TYR A 218 -5.55 3.09 -10.98
CA TYR A 218 -6.26 4.34 -11.31
C TYR A 218 -7.79 4.25 -11.21
N SER A 219 -8.35 3.04 -11.12
CA SER A 219 -9.80 2.81 -11.05
C SER A 219 -10.33 2.48 -9.65
N SER A 220 -9.45 2.20 -8.69
CA SER A 220 -9.80 1.83 -7.32
C SER A 220 -9.01 2.64 -6.30
N THR A 221 -9.51 2.72 -5.06
CA THR A 221 -8.75 3.36 -3.98
C THR A 221 -7.51 2.53 -3.64
N LEU A 222 -6.42 3.18 -3.22
CA LEU A 222 -5.22 2.46 -2.78
C LEU A 222 -5.45 1.59 -1.54
N GLY A 223 -6.47 1.93 -0.73
CA GLY A 223 -6.93 1.06 0.36
C GLY A 223 -7.47 -0.27 -0.16
N ASN A 224 -8.35 -0.24 -1.17
CA ASN A 224 -8.90 -1.44 -1.80
C ASN A 224 -7.81 -2.25 -2.53
N ILE A 225 -6.80 -1.58 -3.11
CA ILE A 225 -5.62 -2.26 -3.68
C ILE A 225 -4.88 -3.05 -2.61
N LEU A 226 -4.57 -2.43 -1.47
CA LEU A 226 -3.88 -3.11 -0.37
C LEU A 226 -4.72 -4.27 0.20
N ASP A 227 -6.03 -4.11 0.33
CA ASP A 227 -6.93 -5.16 0.81
C ASP A 227 -6.98 -6.37 -0.12
N THR A 228 -6.78 -6.17 -1.43
CA THR A 228 -6.92 -7.23 -2.42
C THR A 228 -5.58 -7.83 -2.84
N TYR A 229 -4.57 -7.01 -3.16
CA TYR A 229 -3.25 -7.47 -3.61
C TYR A 229 -2.32 -7.83 -2.43
N GLY A 230 -2.53 -7.24 -1.26
CA GLY A 230 -1.59 -7.30 -0.15
C GLY A 230 -0.54 -6.18 -0.19
N GLU A 231 0.41 -6.24 0.74
CA GLU A 231 1.31 -5.14 1.06
C GLU A 231 2.64 -5.16 0.32
N CYS A 232 3.05 -6.34 -0.17
CA CYS A 232 4.37 -6.56 -0.73
C CYS A 232 4.32 -7.07 -2.17
N ILE A 233 5.47 -6.98 -2.85
CA ILE A 233 5.77 -7.67 -4.11
C ILE A 233 6.89 -8.67 -3.85
N LEU A 234 6.72 -9.86 -4.41
CA LEU A 234 7.68 -10.94 -4.38
C LEU A 234 8.79 -10.70 -5.41
N THR A 235 9.92 -10.18 -4.94
CA THR A 235 11.13 -9.99 -5.75
C THR A 235 12.12 -11.13 -5.60
N GLY A 236 11.94 -12.02 -4.63
CA GLY A 236 12.78 -13.20 -4.55
C GLY A 236 12.26 -14.27 -3.62
N TYR A 237 12.39 -15.52 -4.06
CA TYR A 237 11.87 -16.68 -3.35
C TYR A 237 12.68 -17.93 -3.61
N ILE A 238 12.37 -18.97 -2.83
CA ILE A 238 13.00 -20.27 -2.87
C ILE A 238 11.93 -21.30 -3.22
N THR A 239 12.28 -22.20 -4.13
CA THR A 239 11.47 -23.35 -4.51
C THR A 239 11.98 -24.64 -3.89
N GLY A 240 11.08 -25.59 -3.66
CA GLY A 240 11.43 -26.92 -3.21
C GLY A 240 10.27 -27.60 -2.51
N GLY A 241 10.56 -28.27 -1.39
CA GLY A 241 9.56 -28.83 -0.49
C GLY A 241 9.74 -28.34 0.95
N LYS A 242 8.63 -28.12 1.66
CA LYS A 242 8.62 -27.66 3.05
C LYS A 242 7.57 -28.38 3.88
N ALA A 243 7.96 -28.83 5.06
CA ALA A 243 7.04 -29.15 6.15
C ALA A 243 7.13 -28.03 7.19
N CYS A 244 6.05 -27.29 7.37
CA CYS A 244 5.94 -26.19 8.33
C CYS A 244 5.06 -26.63 9.48
N ALA A 245 5.53 -26.60 10.71
CA ALA A 245 4.74 -26.90 11.89
C ALA A 245 4.70 -25.70 12.82
N LEU A 246 3.49 -25.27 13.21
CA LEU A 246 3.29 -24.32 14.29
C LEU A 246 3.00 -25.08 15.58
N TYR A 247 3.47 -24.55 16.70
CA TYR A 247 3.31 -25.13 18.03
C TYR A 247 2.68 -24.10 18.98
N THR A 248 1.85 -24.59 19.89
CA THR A 248 1.45 -23.87 21.09
C THR A 248 1.60 -24.80 22.29
N GLY A 249 2.14 -24.27 23.38
CA GLY A 249 2.30 -25.03 24.61
C GLY A 249 1.98 -24.19 25.84
N LEU A 250 1.67 -24.87 26.95
CA LEU A 250 1.57 -24.26 28.27
C LEU A 250 2.80 -24.67 29.08
N SER A 251 3.60 -23.70 29.50
CA SER A 251 4.77 -23.98 30.32
C SER A 251 4.38 -24.34 31.75
N ARG A 252 5.26 -25.05 32.48
CA ARG A 252 5.04 -25.27 33.92
C ARG A 252 5.15 -23.93 34.69
N ASN A 253 4.30 -23.74 35.70
CA ASN A 253 4.15 -22.50 36.51
C ASN A 253 5.48 -21.74 36.80
N GLY A 254 5.47 -20.42 36.65
CA GLY A 254 6.54 -19.53 37.15
C GLY A 254 7.76 -19.31 36.23
N SER A 255 7.69 -19.73 34.96
CA SER A 255 8.80 -19.61 34.01
C SER A 255 8.84 -18.24 33.31
N SER A 256 10.02 -17.61 33.27
CA SER A 256 10.28 -16.38 32.48
C SER A 256 10.11 -16.64 30.98
N SER A 257 9.90 -15.60 30.17
CA SER A 257 9.80 -15.72 28.70
C SER A 257 10.93 -16.57 28.11
N THR A 258 12.18 -16.31 28.52
CA THR A 258 13.35 -17.09 28.09
C THR A 258 13.25 -18.58 28.45
N SER A 259 12.77 -18.90 29.66
CA SER A 259 12.62 -20.30 30.10
C SER A 259 11.52 -21.02 29.31
N LYS A 260 10.43 -20.32 28.97
CA LYS A 260 9.37 -20.87 28.14
C LYS A 260 9.85 -21.14 26.72
N GLU A 261 10.48 -20.14 26.11
CA GLU A 261 11.05 -20.20 24.75
C GLU A 261 12.09 -21.33 24.64
N THR A 262 13.02 -21.42 25.60
CA THR A 262 14.01 -22.52 25.66
C THR A 262 13.34 -23.89 25.76
N GLY A 263 12.31 -24.03 26.61
CA GLY A 263 11.55 -25.28 26.73
C GLY A 263 10.84 -25.67 25.43
N MET A 264 10.29 -24.69 24.71
CA MET A 264 9.66 -24.90 23.41
C MET A 264 10.68 -25.32 22.35
N GLU A 265 11.84 -24.68 22.26
CA GLU A 265 12.89 -25.07 21.31
C GLU A 265 13.35 -26.52 21.51
N LYS A 266 13.58 -26.91 22.77
CA LYS A 266 13.93 -28.29 23.11
C LYS A 266 12.82 -29.28 22.80
N SER A 267 11.57 -28.85 22.97
CA SER A 267 10.40 -29.66 22.61
C SER A 267 10.31 -29.87 21.10
N ILE A 268 10.57 -28.82 20.32
CA ILE A 268 10.64 -28.91 18.85
C ILE A 268 11.79 -29.83 18.44
N ASP A 269 12.99 -29.69 19.03
CA ASP A 269 14.14 -30.55 18.78
C ASP A 269 13.86 -32.04 18.97
N ALA A 270 13.10 -32.37 20.01
CA ALA A 270 12.73 -33.75 20.31
C ALA A 270 11.65 -34.29 19.36
N SER A 271 10.99 -33.43 18.58
CA SER A 271 9.79 -33.75 17.80
C SER A 271 10.04 -34.09 16.32
N PHE A 272 11.28 -34.06 15.85
CA PHE A 272 11.60 -34.44 14.47
C PHE A 272 12.95 -35.14 14.34
N SER A 273 13.11 -35.88 13.26
CA SER A 273 14.40 -36.36 12.76
C SER A 273 14.54 -35.91 11.30
N TRP A 274 15.67 -35.28 10.96
CA TRP A 274 15.92 -34.70 9.64
C TRP A 274 17.39 -34.89 9.24
N LYS A 275 17.80 -36.15 9.02
CA LYS A 275 19.20 -36.50 8.74
C LYS A 275 19.36 -37.19 7.38
N LYS A 276 20.20 -36.60 6.52
CA LYS A 276 20.54 -37.13 5.19
C LYS A 276 21.77 -38.05 5.18
N ASN A 277 22.55 -38.13 6.26
CA ASN A 277 23.89 -38.75 6.25
C ASN A 277 23.91 -40.29 6.35
N SER A 278 22.79 -40.98 6.16
CA SER A 278 22.73 -42.45 6.13
C SER A 278 22.11 -42.95 4.83
N VAL A 279 22.52 -44.16 4.44
CA VAL A 279 22.09 -44.89 3.22
C VAL A 279 20.56 -45.05 3.14
N SER A 280 19.87 -44.87 4.27
CA SER A 280 18.44 -44.55 4.39
C SER A 280 18.31 -43.33 5.30
N GLY A 281 17.89 -42.17 4.77
CA GLY A 281 17.68 -40.98 5.60
C GLY A 281 16.55 -41.19 6.60
N ASP A 282 16.70 -40.64 7.81
CA ASP A 282 15.66 -40.68 8.85
C ASP A 282 14.90 -39.35 8.82
N PHE A 283 13.63 -39.41 8.41
CA PHE A 283 12.73 -38.27 8.22
C PHE A 283 11.42 -38.53 8.97
N GLN A 284 11.34 -38.06 10.21
CA GLN A 284 10.20 -38.31 11.09
C GLN A 284 9.72 -37.01 11.72
N PHE A 285 8.42 -36.92 11.98
CA PHE A 285 7.79 -35.82 12.72
C PHE A 285 6.75 -36.36 13.70
N GLY A 286 6.80 -35.92 14.96
CA GLY A 286 5.86 -36.38 15.96
C GLY A 286 6.45 -36.35 17.37
N LYS A 287 5.98 -37.22 18.26
CA LYS A 287 6.44 -37.27 19.65
C LYS A 287 7.97 -37.38 19.78
N GLY A 288 8.60 -38.26 19.00
CA GLY A 288 10.02 -38.57 19.15
C GLY A 288 10.43 -38.84 20.60
N ASN A 289 11.44 -38.11 21.08
CA ASN A 289 11.96 -38.24 22.45
C ASN A 289 11.20 -37.37 23.48
N PHE A 290 10.23 -36.56 23.03
CA PHE A 290 9.50 -35.68 23.91
C PHE A 290 8.70 -36.47 24.95
N ASN A 291 8.77 -36.01 26.20
CA ASN A 291 7.98 -36.55 27.30
C ASN A 291 7.60 -35.45 28.28
N TYR A 292 6.36 -35.46 28.75
CA TYR A 292 5.87 -34.46 29.70
C TYR A 292 6.45 -34.58 31.10
N GLU A 293 7.23 -35.61 31.42
CA GLU A 293 7.80 -35.82 32.75
C GLU A 293 9.12 -35.06 32.92
N SER A 294 9.94 -34.99 31.86
CA SER A 294 11.21 -34.29 31.85
C SER A 294 11.05 -32.79 32.13
N SER A 295 11.79 -32.30 33.12
CA SER A 295 11.87 -30.87 33.42
C SER A 295 12.55 -30.07 32.31
N GLU A 296 13.29 -30.73 31.41
CA GLU A 296 14.01 -30.09 30.31
C GLU A 296 13.08 -29.37 29.33
N TYR A 297 11.93 -29.97 29.03
CA TYR A 297 10.98 -29.41 28.07
C TYR A 297 10.09 -28.34 28.69
N ASN A 298 9.89 -28.39 30.01
CA ASN A 298 9.11 -27.41 30.76
C ASN A 298 7.66 -27.23 30.24
N MET A 299 7.00 -28.31 29.78
CA MET A 299 5.63 -28.26 29.24
C MET A 299 4.63 -29.01 30.13
N GLU A 300 3.43 -28.44 30.27
CA GLU A 300 2.21 -29.11 30.79
C GLU A 300 1.36 -29.64 29.62
N GLN A 301 1.34 -28.90 28.50
CA GLN A 301 0.60 -29.22 27.30
C GLN A 301 1.38 -28.74 26.07
N LEU A 302 1.32 -29.48 24.97
CA LEU A 302 1.98 -29.14 23.71
C LEU A 302 1.16 -29.66 22.53
N TYR A 303 0.70 -28.73 21.70
CA TYR A 303 -0.09 -29.00 20.50
C TYR A 303 0.62 -28.45 19.27
N THR A 304 0.43 -29.11 18.14
CA THR A 304 1.00 -28.68 16.86
C THR A 304 0.05 -28.91 15.70
N LYS A 305 0.21 -28.13 14.64
CA LYS A 305 -0.38 -28.37 13.32
C LYS A 305 0.72 -28.22 12.27
N MET A 306 0.77 -29.16 11.34
CA MET A 306 1.74 -29.20 10.26
C MET A 306 1.07 -28.99 8.89
N TRP A 307 1.75 -28.25 8.03
CA TRP A 307 1.43 -28.04 6.62
C TRP A 307 2.58 -28.55 5.76
N ILE A 308 2.23 -29.21 4.65
CA ILE A 308 3.20 -29.71 3.68
C ILE A 308 3.04 -28.93 2.37
N TYR A 309 4.17 -28.43 1.85
CA TYR A 309 4.26 -27.68 0.60
C TYR A 309 5.20 -28.39 -0.37
N GLY A 310 4.73 -28.61 -1.59
CA GLY A 310 5.45 -29.34 -2.64
C GLY A 310 5.55 -30.84 -2.36
N GLY A 311 6.00 -31.60 -3.36
CA GLY A 311 6.04 -33.06 -3.31
C GLY A 311 4.63 -33.68 -3.29
N ASP A 312 4.58 -34.96 -2.90
CA ASP A 312 3.34 -35.71 -2.68
C ASP A 312 3.08 -35.82 -1.17
N PRO A 313 2.11 -35.09 -0.60
CA PRO A 313 1.87 -35.04 0.85
C PRO A 313 1.00 -36.21 1.36
N VAL A 314 0.90 -37.31 0.62
CA VAL A 314 -0.04 -38.41 0.91
C VAL A 314 0.19 -38.96 2.33
N GLY A 315 -0.84 -38.89 3.16
CA GLY A 315 -0.80 -39.37 4.55
C GLY A 315 -0.18 -38.41 5.57
N LEU A 316 0.20 -37.19 5.17
CA LEU A 316 0.86 -36.19 6.03
C LEU A 316 -0.03 -34.99 6.39
N SER A 317 -1.33 -35.08 6.14
CA SER A 317 -2.29 -34.01 6.37
C SER A 317 -2.82 -33.97 7.80
N MET A 318 -2.87 -32.78 8.40
CA MET A 318 -3.54 -32.52 9.68
C MET A 318 -4.75 -31.60 9.50
N ASN A 319 -5.95 -32.10 9.82
CA ASN A 319 -7.18 -31.29 9.74
C ASN A 319 -7.23 -30.23 10.86
N SER A 320 -6.81 -30.61 12.07
CA SER A 320 -6.78 -29.78 13.28
C SER A 320 -5.40 -29.82 13.94
N ALA A 321 -5.17 -28.90 14.88
CA ALA A 321 -4.04 -29.02 15.79
C ALA A 321 -4.24 -30.22 16.74
N GLU A 322 -3.20 -31.01 16.95
CA GLU A 322 -3.22 -32.22 17.77
C GLU A 322 -2.15 -32.18 18.86
N ASN A 323 -2.37 -32.93 19.94
CA ASN A 323 -1.35 -33.07 20.99
C ASN A 323 -0.12 -33.78 20.40
N LEU A 324 1.08 -33.23 20.62
CA LEU A 324 2.31 -33.74 20.00
C LEU A 324 2.52 -35.25 20.24
N VAL A 325 2.10 -35.75 21.42
CA VAL A 325 2.30 -37.16 21.79
C VAL A 325 1.47 -38.14 20.94
N ASN A 326 0.45 -37.65 20.23
CA ASN A 326 -0.43 -38.44 19.38
C ASN A 326 0.04 -38.46 17.92
N ILE A 327 1.12 -37.77 17.58
CA ILE A 327 1.60 -37.61 16.21
C ILE A 327 2.81 -38.50 15.99
N ASN A 328 2.81 -39.22 14.86
CA ASN A 328 3.95 -39.99 14.38
C ASN A 328 3.87 -40.14 12.84
N PHE A 329 4.50 -39.23 12.13
CA PHE A 329 4.53 -39.18 10.67
C PHE A 329 5.90 -39.56 10.13
N ASP A 330 5.90 -40.52 9.21
CA ASP A 330 7.04 -40.82 8.35
C ASP A 330 7.05 -39.88 7.13
N LEU A 331 8.02 -38.97 7.11
CA LEU A 331 8.18 -37.98 6.05
C LEU A 331 8.99 -38.53 4.86
N ALA A 332 9.57 -39.73 4.95
CA ALA A 332 10.46 -40.27 3.91
C ALA A 332 9.80 -40.39 2.53
N PRO A 333 8.53 -40.86 2.38
CA PRO A 333 7.86 -40.91 1.08
C PRO A 333 7.71 -39.52 0.43
N TRP A 334 7.33 -38.52 1.22
CA TRP A 334 7.25 -37.14 0.76
C TRP A 334 8.62 -36.60 0.36
N VAL A 335 9.65 -36.80 1.17
CA VAL A 335 11.03 -36.38 0.83
C VAL A 335 11.51 -37.06 -0.46
N ALA A 336 11.19 -38.33 -0.69
CA ALA A 336 11.52 -39.03 -1.93
C ALA A 336 10.82 -38.41 -3.15
N SER A 337 9.55 -38.00 -3.01
CA SER A 337 8.80 -37.34 -4.08
C SER A 337 9.42 -36.01 -4.53
N LEU A 338 10.15 -35.33 -3.64
CA LEU A 338 10.84 -34.06 -3.94
C LEU A 338 12.07 -34.23 -4.84
N SER A 339 12.45 -35.45 -5.20
CA SER A 339 13.41 -35.68 -6.28
C SER A 339 12.89 -35.19 -7.65
N ASP A 340 11.56 -35.12 -7.82
CA ASP A 340 10.94 -34.52 -9.01
C ASP A 340 10.72 -33.02 -8.82
N SER A 341 11.53 -32.22 -9.51
CA SER A 341 11.44 -30.75 -9.48
C SER A 341 10.12 -30.17 -10.02
N LYS A 342 9.31 -30.98 -10.73
CA LYS A 342 7.97 -30.57 -11.17
C LYS A 342 6.98 -30.50 -10.01
N LYS A 343 7.28 -31.17 -8.89
CA LYS A 343 6.48 -31.16 -7.68
C LYS A 343 6.89 -30.07 -6.70
N HIS A 344 7.90 -29.27 -7.04
CA HIS A 344 8.35 -28.18 -6.17
C HIS A 344 7.35 -27.03 -6.21
N THR A 345 7.32 -26.23 -5.15
CA THR A 345 6.58 -24.97 -5.10
C THR A 345 7.40 -23.93 -4.33
N ILE A 346 6.90 -22.72 -4.20
CA ILE A 346 7.47 -21.72 -3.29
C ILE A 346 7.42 -22.26 -1.85
N ILE A 347 8.53 -22.10 -1.12
CA ILE A 347 8.65 -22.61 0.25
C ILE A 347 9.26 -21.62 1.22
N ASP A 348 10.00 -20.63 0.72
CA ASP A 348 10.64 -19.60 1.53
C ASP A 348 10.88 -18.37 0.65
N ILE A 349 11.23 -17.26 1.29
CA ILE A 349 11.56 -15.98 0.67
C ILE A 349 13.08 -15.80 0.69
N THR A 350 13.68 -15.16 -0.31
CA THR A 350 15.11 -14.81 -0.22
C THR A 350 15.33 -13.58 0.66
N ASP A 351 16.58 -13.30 1.01
CA ASP A 351 16.93 -12.05 1.69
C ASP A 351 16.56 -10.86 0.79
N ASN A 352 15.84 -9.87 1.35
CA ASN A 352 15.20 -8.78 0.60
C ASN A 352 14.29 -9.26 -0.55
N GLY A 353 13.67 -10.44 -0.41
CA GLY A 353 12.75 -11.01 -1.39
C GLY A 353 11.34 -10.40 -1.36
N LEU A 354 11.04 -9.55 -0.37
CA LEU A 354 9.80 -8.79 -0.28
C LEU A 354 10.08 -7.29 -0.27
N TYR A 355 9.45 -6.57 -1.19
CA TYR A 355 9.47 -5.11 -1.24
C TYR A 355 8.05 -4.56 -1.08
N PRO A 356 7.85 -3.37 -0.48
CA PRO A 356 6.52 -2.78 -0.39
C PRO A 356 5.97 -2.47 -1.79
N LEU A 357 4.65 -2.58 -1.96
CA LEU A 357 3.96 -2.31 -3.23
C LEU A 357 4.32 -0.92 -3.80
N SER A 358 4.42 0.08 -2.92
CA SER A 358 4.81 1.47 -3.23
C SER A 358 6.17 1.60 -3.93
N ALA A 359 7.07 0.63 -3.76
CA ALA A 359 8.39 0.67 -4.38
C ALA A 359 8.33 0.52 -5.93
N PHE A 360 7.19 0.07 -6.46
CA PHE A 360 6.95 -0.19 -7.88
C PHE A 360 5.87 0.73 -8.47
N VAL A 361 5.64 1.87 -7.81
CA VAL A 361 4.76 2.96 -8.27
C VAL A 361 5.63 4.22 -8.43
N ILE A 362 5.35 5.07 -9.42
CA ILE A 362 6.13 6.28 -9.69
C ILE A 362 5.46 7.57 -9.21
N GLU A 363 4.14 7.54 -9.03
CA GLU A 363 3.31 8.63 -8.55
C GLU A 363 3.58 8.89 -7.06
N GLU A 364 4.09 10.08 -6.72
CA GLU A 364 4.51 10.45 -5.37
C GLU A 364 3.38 10.32 -4.34
N ASN A 365 2.17 10.75 -4.70
CA ASN A 365 0.99 10.65 -3.85
C ASN A 365 0.56 9.20 -3.64
N PHE A 366 0.59 8.37 -4.67
CA PHE A 366 0.22 6.96 -4.53
C PHE A 366 1.21 6.21 -3.65
N LYS A 367 2.52 6.43 -3.84
CA LYS A 367 3.56 5.84 -2.98
C LYS A 367 3.36 6.21 -1.51
N LYS A 368 3.24 7.51 -1.22
CA LYS A 368 3.05 8.01 0.14
C LYS A 368 1.77 7.47 0.77
N ARG A 369 0.69 7.38 0.00
CA ARG A 369 -0.59 6.84 0.49
C ARG A 369 -0.48 5.36 0.80
N LEU A 370 0.09 4.56 -0.10
CA LEU A 370 0.36 3.15 0.14
C LEU A 370 1.19 2.96 1.41
N ASP A 371 2.33 3.64 1.55
CA ASP A 371 3.21 3.52 2.71
C ASP A 371 2.52 3.92 4.03
N ALA A 372 1.81 5.06 4.03
CA ALA A 372 1.13 5.57 5.19
C ALA A 372 -0.07 4.70 5.60
N THR A 373 -0.83 4.18 4.64
CA THR A 373 -1.94 3.26 4.89
C THR A 373 -1.45 1.89 5.39
N THR A 374 -0.40 1.32 4.79
CA THR A 374 0.25 0.09 5.29
C THR A 374 0.79 0.27 6.72
N SER A 375 1.23 1.49 7.07
CA SER A 375 1.70 1.82 8.41
C SER A 375 0.58 2.21 9.39
N ASN A 376 -0.69 2.16 8.98
CA ASN A 376 -1.85 2.64 9.75
C ASN A 376 -1.75 4.13 10.18
N LEU A 377 -0.95 4.93 9.48
CA LEU A 377 -0.86 6.38 9.69
C LEU A 377 -2.00 7.12 9.00
N LEU A 378 -2.55 6.54 7.93
CA LEU A 378 -3.73 7.04 7.23
C LEU A 378 -4.78 5.95 7.09
N GLU A 379 -6.04 6.33 7.21
CA GLU A 379 -7.17 5.44 7.00
C GLU A 379 -7.31 5.03 5.52
N LYS A 380 -7.97 3.89 5.32
CA LYS A 380 -8.35 3.40 4.00
C LYS A 380 -9.62 4.10 3.55
N TYR A 381 -9.58 4.73 2.38
CA TYR A 381 -10.80 5.20 1.74
C TYR A 381 -11.54 4.03 1.08
N PRO A 382 -12.83 3.79 1.41
CA PRO A 382 -13.60 2.69 0.80
C PRO A 382 -14.02 3.02 -0.64
N SER A 383 -14.08 4.30 -0.99
CA SER A 383 -14.42 4.81 -2.31
C SER A 383 -13.67 6.12 -2.59
N PHE A 384 -13.54 6.48 -3.86
CA PHE A 384 -13.03 7.76 -4.30
C PHE A 384 -13.88 8.90 -3.78
N VAL A 385 -13.21 10.02 -3.53
CA VAL A 385 -13.85 11.29 -3.19
C VAL A 385 -13.99 12.18 -4.42
N GLU A 386 -14.95 13.11 -4.39
CA GLU A 386 -15.07 14.10 -5.47
C GLU A 386 -13.86 15.04 -5.47
N PRO A 387 -13.10 15.11 -6.58
CA PRO A 387 -11.99 16.04 -6.67
C PRO A 387 -12.50 17.47 -6.75
N HIS A 388 -11.85 18.36 -6.01
CA HIS A 388 -12.20 19.77 -5.93
C HIS A 388 -10.97 20.59 -5.55
N ILE A 389 -11.07 21.91 -5.70
CA ILE A 389 -10.04 22.83 -5.23
C ILE A 389 -10.59 23.58 -4.02
N GLU A 390 -9.82 23.60 -2.94
CA GLU A 390 -10.08 24.47 -1.80
C GLU A 390 -8.90 25.44 -1.64
N ILE A 391 -9.22 26.74 -1.64
CA ILE A 391 -8.25 27.81 -1.45
C ILE A 391 -8.16 28.12 0.03
N MET A 392 -6.99 27.91 0.63
CA MET A 392 -6.80 27.98 2.07
C MET A 392 -5.42 28.53 2.44
N ARG A 393 -5.19 28.72 3.74
CA ARG A 393 -3.88 29.11 4.26
C ARG A 393 -2.95 27.92 4.33
N VAL A 394 -1.80 28.00 3.69
CA VAL A 394 -0.77 26.96 3.69
C VAL A 394 0.50 27.49 4.34
N PHE A 395 1.03 26.76 5.31
CA PHE A 395 2.23 27.15 6.03
C PHE A 395 3.42 27.34 5.07
N GLU A 396 4.12 28.45 5.23
CA GLU A 396 5.32 28.77 4.46
C GLU A 396 6.56 28.59 5.35
N ARG A 397 6.67 29.43 6.39
CA ARG A 397 7.84 29.51 7.26
C ARG A 397 7.49 30.10 8.63
N TYR A 398 8.44 29.99 9.55
CA TYR A 398 8.43 30.80 10.76
C TYR A 398 9.17 32.12 10.51
N SER A 399 8.67 33.21 11.08
CA SER A 399 9.39 34.48 11.16
C SER A 399 10.59 34.39 12.11
N SER A 400 11.42 35.43 12.15
CA SER A 400 12.49 35.56 13.16
C SER A 400 11.98 35.59 14.60
N SER A 401 10.71 35.94 14.82
CA SER A 401 10.03 35.92 16.13
C SER A 401 9.28 34.61 16.40
N ASN A 402 9.53 33.56 15.60
CA ASN A 402 8.88 32.25 15.71
C ASN A 402 7.36 32.26 15.48
N GLU A 403 6.85 33.26 14.73
CA GLU A 403 5.46 33.32 14.30
C GLU A 403 5.28 32.47 13.03
N ALA A 404 4.25 31.63 12.99
CA ALA A 404 3.92 30.87 11.78
C ALA A 404 3.31 31.78 10.72
N LEU A 405 3.91 31.82 9.54
CA LEU A 405 3.47 32.62 8.40
C LEU A 405 2.91 31.72 7.31
N TYR A 406 1.81 32.16 6.69
CA TYR A 406 1.03 31.38 5.74
C TYR A 406 0.93 32.11 4.40
N ASP A 407 0.90 31.35 3.32
CA ASP A 407 0.44 31.80 2.00
C ASP A 407 -1.03 31.43 1.79
N VAL A 408 -1.72 32.09 0.86
CA VAL A 408 -3.07 31.70 0.41
C VAL A 408 -2.93 30.95 -0.91
N VAL A 409 -3.28 29.66 -0.92
CA VAL A 409 -2.93 28.75 -2.02
C VAL A 409 -4.12 27.87 -2.40
N ALA A 410 -4.24 27.56 -3.70
CA ALA A 410 -5.14 26.52 -4.18
C ALA A 410 -4.61 25.13 -3.79
N VAL A 411 -5.44 24.32 -3.15
CA VAL A 411 -5.14 22.92 -2.82
C VAL A 411 -6.10 22.03 -3.58
N LEU A 412 -5.56 21.21 -4.48
CA LEU A 412 -6.33 20.21 -5.22
C LEU A 412 -6.50 18.97 -4.33
N PHE A 413 -7.74 18.60 -4.07
CA PHE A 413 -8.11 17.32 -3.47
C PHE A 413 -8.26 16.30 -4.60
N THR A 414 -7.46 15.23 -4.56
CA THR A 414 -7.51 14.16 -5.56
C THR A 414 -8.66 13.19 -5.27
N ARG A 415 -8.96 12.30 -6.22
CA ARG A 415 -9.91 11.19 -6.03
C ARG A 415 -9.51 10.23 -4.92
N GLN A 416 -8.22 10.14 -4.64
CA GLN A 416 -7.67 9.36 -3.51
C GLN A 416 -7.76 10.12 -2.17
N GLY A 417 -8.25 11.37 -2.16
CA GLY A 417 -8.30 12.23 -0.97
C GLY A 417 -6.94 12.83 -0.60
N ASP A 418 -5.98 12.86 -1.52
CA ASP A 418 -4.69 13.53 -1.32
C ASP A 418 -4.84 15.04 -1.46
N ARG A 419 -4.07 15.80 -0.68
CA ARG A 419 -4.03 17.28 -0.79
C ARG A 419 -2.78 17.70 -1.56
N ILE A 420 -2.95 18.24 -2.75
CA ILE A 420 -1.87 18.70 -3.61
C ILE A 420 -1.86 20.23 -3.60
N VAL A 421 -0.87 20.82 -2.94
CA VAL A 421 -0.73 22.28 -2.85
C VAL A 421 -0.15 22.80 -4.17
N LEU A 422 -0.89 23.69 -4.83
CA LEU A 422 -0.52 24.25 -6.13
C LEU A 422 0.01 25.68 -5.97
N ARG A 423 1.27 25.82 -5.53
CA ARG A 423 1.86 27.15 -5.31
C ARG A 423 2.11 27.89 -6.63
N SER A 424 2.14 29.22 -6.53
CA SER A 424 2.57 30.11 -7.62
C SER A 424 4.08 30.39 -7.63
N GLY A 425 4.77 30.06 -6.53
CA GLY A 425 6.20 30.34 -6.33
C GLY A 425 6.51 31.72 -5.73
N ASN A 426 5.51 32.59 -5.54
CA ASN A 426 5.74 33.98 -5.11
C ASN A 426 6.00 34.12 -3.60
N ALA A 427 5.44 33.23 -2.78
CA ALA A 427 5.49 33.35 -1.32
C ALA A 427 6.88 33.13 -0.71
N SER A 428 7.75 32.36 -1.38
CA SER A 428 9.12 32.11 -0.93
C SER A 428 9.97 33.37 -0.92
N THR A 429 9.61 34.38 -1.72
CA THR A 429 10.28 35.69 -1.78
C THR A 429 9.50 36.82 -1.12
N ALA A 430 8.27 36.57 -0.67
CA ALA A 430 7.43 37.56 0.00
C ALA A 430 8.02 37.95 1.37
N SER A 431 7.81 39.19 1.81
CA SER A 431 8.23 39.63 3.15
C SER A 431 7.35 39.04 4.26
N ASP A 432 7.87 38.98 5.48
CA ASP A 432 7.07 38.51 6.64
C ASP A 432 5.85 39.41 6.90
N ALA A 433 5.93 40.70 6.59
CA ALA A 433 4.81 41.63 6.67
C ALA A 433 3.70 41.27 5.66
N GLU A 434 4.07 40.95 4.42
CA GLU A 434 3.12 40.52 3.39
C GLU A 434 2.43 39.20 3.72
N LEU A 435 3.17 38.21 4.21
CA LEU A 435 2.57 36.93 4.61
C LEU A 435 1.64 37.08 5.80
N ARG A 436 1.98 37.93 6.78
CA ARG A 436 1.12 38.19 7.94
C ARG A 436 -0.21 38.82 7.55
N GLN A 437 -0.25 39.62 6.49
CA GLN A 437 -1.50 40.17 5.97
C GLN A 437 -2.48 39.10 5.50
N ASN A 438 -2.03 37.87 5.18
CA ASN A 438 -2.92 36.79 4.80
C ASN A 438 -3.87 36.36 5.93
N GLU A 439 -3.57 36.70 7.19
CA GLU A 439 -4.49 36.48 8.32
C GLU A 439 -5.68 37.45 8.31
N ASN A 440 -5.58 38.59 7.61
CA ASN A 440 -6.70 39.50 7.43
C ASN A 440 -7.76 38.90 6.49
N ALA A 441 -9.02 38.91 6.91
CA ALA A 441 -10.14 38.32 6.16
C ALA A 441 -10.32 38.95 4.76
N THR A 442 -10.24 40.28 4.64
CA THR A 442 -10.36 40.99 3.36
C THR A 442 -9.24 40.62 2.41
N VAL A 443 -7.98 40.57 2.90
CA VAL A 443 -6.82 40.18 2.10
C VAL A 443 -6.94 38.73 1.64
N PHE A 444 -7.38 37.83 2.53
CA PHE A 444 -7.63 36.43 2.19
C PHE A 444 -8.68 36.29 1.08
N SER A 445 -9.86 36.91 1.24
CA SER A 445 -10.95 36.81 0.27
C SER A 445 -10.54 37.36 -1.10
N GLN A 446 -9.81 38.49 -1.13
CA GLN A 446 -9.31 39.04 -2.39
C GLN A 446 -8.32 38.10 -3.09
N LYS A 447 -7.37 37.53 -2.34
CA LYS A 447 -6.42 36.54 -2.89
C LYS A 447 -7.14 35.28 -3.36
N ALA A 448 -8.13 34.80 -2.62
CA ALA A 448 -8.91 33.63 -2.99
C ALA A 448 -9.68 33.86 -4.30
N LEU A 449 -10.31 35.02 -4.49
CA LEU A 449 -11.00 35.35 -5.73
C LEU A 449 -10.03 35.44 -6.92
N ASN A 450 -8.83 36.01 -6.71
CA ASN A 450 -7.79 36.08 -7.74
C ASN A 450 -7.30 34.68 -8.15
N ILE A 451 -7.04 33.80 -7.17
CA ILE A 451 -6.62 32.42 -7.41
C ILE A 451 -7.72 31.65 -8.14
N LYS A 452 -8.98 31.77 -7.70
CA LYS A 452 -10.13 31.17 -8.38
C LYS A 452 -10.21 31.63 -9.84
N THR A 453 -10.05 32.93 -10.10
CA THR A 453 -10.09 33.50 -11.46
C THR A 453 -9.00 32.93 -12.36
N GLN A 454 -7.84 32.55 -11.79
CA GLN A 454 -6.78 31.87 -12.53
C GLN A 454 -7.11 30.39 -12.77
N LYS A 455 -7.53 29.67 -11.72
CA LYS A 455 -7.74 28.22 -11.77
C LYS A 455 -8.98 27.81 -12.58
N GLN A 456 -10.02 28.63 -12.62
CA GLN A 456 -11.23 28.37 -13.42
C GLN A 456 -10.94 28.25 -14.93
N ASN A 457 -9.81 28.77 -15.42
CA ASN A 457 -9.43 28.65 -16.83
C ASN A 457 -8.96 27.23 -17.21
N PHE A 458 -8.65 26.40 -16.21
CA PHE A 458 -8.09 25.06 -16.40
C PHE A 458 -8.94 23.97 -15.76
N TYR A 459 -9.70 24.32 -14.71
CA TYR A 459 -10.48 23.39 -13.91
C TYR A 459 -11.96 23.81 -13.89
N GLU A 460 -12.81 22.91 -14.34
CA GLU A 460 -14.29 23.00 -14.30
C GLU A 460 -14.87 22.35 -13.02
N LEU A 461 -14.00 22.06 -12.05
CA LEU A 461 -14.31 21.54 -10.72
C LEU A 461 -15.03 22.56 -9.83
N ARG A 462 -15.56 22.09 -8.69
CA ARG A 462 -15.90 22.98 -7.58
C ARG A 462 -14.63 23.66 -7.05
N ILE A 463 -14.69 24.98 -6.89
CA ILE A 463 -13.65 25.77 -6.23
C ILE A 463 -14.28 26.48 -5.04
N SER A 464 -13.79 26.18 -3.84
CA SER A 464 -14.17 26.85 -2.60
C SER A 464 -13.00 27.60 -2.00
N SER A 465 -13.27 28.50 -1.06
CA SER A 465 -12.28 29.05 -0.15
C SER A 465 -12.62 28.67 1.28
N ASN A 466 -11.60 28.38 2.09
CA ASN A 466 -11.75 28.11 3.51
C ASN A 466 -10.87 29.06 4.31
N SER A 467 -11.54 30.01 4.97
CA SER A 467 -10.89 31.08 5.73
C SER A 467 -10.46 30.65 7.14
N VAL A 468 -10.78 29.44 7.58
CA VAL A 468 -10.46 28.94 8.93
C VAL A 468 -9.31 27.93 8.89
N THR A 469 -9.34 27.02 7.91
CA THR A 469 -8.36 25.94 7.80
C THR A 469 -6.95 26.45 7.52
N ARG A 470 -5.98 25.89 8.26
CA ARG A 470 -4.54 26.07 8.04
C ARG A 470 -3.91 24.72 7.75
N LEU A 471 -3.31 24.59 6.58
CA LEU A 471 -2.62 23.38 6.16
C LEU A 471 -1.12 23.51 6.39
N ASN A 472 -0.50 22.52 7.01
CA ASN A 472 0.95 22.44 7.11
C ASN A 472 1.44 21.20 6.37
N PRO A 473 1.98 21.36 5.14
CA PRO A 473 2.49 20.24 4.36
C PRO A 473 3.64 19.47 5.04
N LYS A 474 4.29 20.07 6.04
CA LYS A 474 5.42 19.46 6.77
C LYS A 474 4.99 18.44 7.84
N ILE A 475 3.70 18.41 8.22
CA ILE A 475 3.18 17.49 9.26
C ILE A 475 2.83 16.11 8.68
N GLY A 476 2.52 16.03 7.38
CA GLY A 476 2.27 14.76 6.68
C GLY A 476 0.93 14.06 6.95
N ASN A 477 0.18 14.49 7.98
CA ASN A 477 -1.19 14.04 8.24
C ASN A 477 -2.17 15.22 8.26
N PRO A 478 -3.18 15.26 7.37
CA PRO A 478 -3.45 14.31 6.30
C PRO A 478 -2.43 14.41 5.16
N LEU A 479 -2.43 13.42 4.25
CA LEU A 479 -1.46 13.35 3.16
C LEU A 479 -1.48 14.64 2.35
N CYS A 480 -0.34 15.33 2.38
CA CYS A 480 -0.15 16.60 1.72
C CYS A 480 1.14 16.57 0.88
N ILE A 481 1.05 17.05 -0.35
CA ILE A 481 2.19 17.20 -1.25
C ILE A 481 2.30 18.67 -1.66
N ASP A 482 3.42 19.27 -1.28
CA ASP A 482 3.70 20.67 -1.58
C ASP A 482 4.40 20.81 -2.93
N LEU A 483 3.72 21.30 -3.96
CA LEU A 483 4.33 21.60 -5.26
C LEU A 483 4.75 23.08 -5.30
N PRO A 484 6.06 23.37 -5.45
CA PRO A 484 6.61 24.72 -5.22
C PRO A 484 6.16 25.77 -6.24
N LYS A 485 5.86 25.35 -7.46
CA LYS A 485 5.34 26.21 -8.53
C LYS A 485 4.61 25.37 -9.58
N VAL A 486 3.33 25.65 -9.80
CA VAL A 486 2.51 25.01 -10.84
C VAL A 486 2.06 26.08 -11.83
N ASN A 487 2.38 25.88 -13.11
CA ASN A 487 1.95 26.74 -14.20
C ASN A 487 1.22 25.93 -15.27
N GLU A 488 -0.10 25.86 -15.16
CA GLU A 488 -0.95 25.10 -16.08
C GLU A 488 -0.86 25.55 -17.54
N ALA A 489 -0.53 26.82 -17.79
CA ALA A 489 -0.44 27.38 -19.13
C ALA A 489 0.79 26.87 -19.93
N ASN A 490 1.82 26.37 -19.24
CA ASN A 490 3.10 25.98 -19.84
C ASN A 490 3.37 24.47 -19.69
N MET A 491 2.33 23.65 -19.87
CA MET A 491 2.44 22.20 -19.81
C MET A 491 2.39 21.53 -21.19
N TYR A 492 2.81 20.28 -21.25
CA TYR A 492 2.75 19.43 -22.43
C TYR A 492 2.07 18.11 -22.08
N THR A 493 1.57 17.41 -23.10
CA THR A 493 1.06 16.05 -22.95
C THR A 493 2.01 15.02 -23.57
N TYR A 494 2.10 13.85 -22.93
CA TYR A 494 2.78 12.67 -23.46
C TYR A 494 2.07 11.40 -22.97
N THR A 495 1.61 10.56 -23.88
CA THR A 495 1.07 9.23 -23.54
C THR A 495 2.14 8.17 -23.73
N ASN A 496 2.40 7.38 -22.70
CA ASN A 496 3.29 6.23 -22.80
C ASN A 496 2.58 5.12 -23.60
N PRO A 497 3.05 4.76 -24.80
CA PRO A 497 2.37 3.79 -25.65
C PRO A 497 2.38 2.36 -25.09
N ARG A 498 3.23 2.06 -24.11
CA ARG A 498 3.35 0.71 -23.50
C ARG A 498 2.42 0.51 -22.32
N THR A 499 2.09 1.60 -21.62
CA THR A 499 1.28 1.55 -20.41
C THR A 499 -0.05 2.27 -20.57
N GLY A 500 -0.28 3.09 -21.59
CA GLY A 500 -1.50 3.90 -21.70
C GLY A 500 -1.61 5.04 -20.68
N ILE A 501 -0.61 5.24 -19.81
CA ILE A 501 -0.59 6.40 -18.90
C ILE A 501 -0.26 7.66 -19.71
N GLN A 502 -1.10 8.67 -19.59
CA GLN A 502 -0.82 10.01 -20.09
C GLN A 502 -0.29 10.90 -18.96
N TYR A 503 0.76 11.65 -19.30
CA TYR A 503 1.40 12.63 -18.43
C TYR A 503 1.15 14.04 -18.95
N ILE A 504 0.68 14.92 -18.07
CA ILE A 504 0.55 16.36 -18.26
C ILE A 504 1.69 16.99 -17.48
N TYR A 505 2.70 17.53 -18.16
CA TYR A 505 3.99 17.83 -17.51
C TYR A 505 4.58 19.19 -17.84
N ASP A 506 5.27 19.77 -16.85
CA ASP A 506 5.95 21.06 -16.89
C ASP A 506 7.47 20.87 -17.01
N THR A 507 8.04 21.28 -18.14
CA THR A 507 9.47 21.14 -18.41
C THR A 507 10.38 22.04 -17.57
N GLU A 508 9.86 23.11 -16.99
CA GLU A 508 10.61 24.06 -16.17
C GLU A 508 10.60 23.62 -14.70
N ASN A 509 9.40 23.47 -14.12
CA ASN A 509 9.23 23.16 -12.69
C ASN A 509 9.33 21.66 -12.36
N LYS A 510 9.45 20.81 -13.39
CA LYS A 510 9.61 19.35 -13.27
C LYS A 510 8.48 18.68 -12.47
N ILE A 511 7.26 19.06 -12.78
CA ILE A 511 6.04 18.48 -12.20
C ILE A 511 5.28 17.76 -13.31
N ALA A 512 4.62 16.67 -12.98
CA ALA A 512 3.71 15.99 -13.88
C ALA A 512 2.46 15.54 -13.13
N PHE A 513 1.30 15.65 -13.78
CA PHE A 513 0.09 14.92 -13.43
C PHE A 513 -0.03 13.70 -14.34
N SER A 514 -0.46 12.57 -13.80
CA SER A 514 -0.61 11.32 -14.55
C SER A 514 -2.03 10.80 -14.41
N HIS A 515 -2.56 10.26 -15.49
CA HIS A 515 -3.84 9.55 -15.49
C HIS A 515 -3.77 8.39 -16.48
N TYR A 516 -4.55 7.35 -16.23
CA TYR A 516 -4.60 6.18 -17.09
C TYR A 516 -5.65 6.35 -18.17
N THR A 517 -5.24 6.11 -19.42
CA THR A 517 -6.13 6.00 -20.58
C THR A 517 -6.14 4.55 -21.01
N ASP A 518 -7.31 3.91 -20.99
CA ASP A 518 -7.44 2.50 -21.35
C ASP A 518 -8.42 2.26 -22.50
N ASP A 519 -8.30 1.09 -23.12
CA ASP A 519 -9.07 0.74 -24.31
C ASP A 519 -10.57 0.52 -24.03
N LEU A 520 -10.99 0.42 -22.76
CA LEU A 520 -12.35 0.08 -22.34
C LEU A 520 -13.13 1.30 -21.84
N ASP A 521 -12.55 2.03 -20.90
CA ASP A 521 -13.11 3.17 -20.18
C ASP A 521 -12.53 4.51 -20.67
N GLY A 522 -11.52 4.51 -21.55
CA GLY A 522 -10.95 5.71 -22.14
C GLY A 522 -10.21 6.58 -21.12
N ASP A 523 -10.32 7.90 -21.28
CA ASP A 523 -9.65 8.94 -20.49
C ASP A 523 -10.60 9.66 -19.51
N TRP A 524 -11.62 8.96 -19.00
CA TRP A 524 -12.68 9.47 -18.13
C TRP A 524 -12.20 10.26 -16.89
N ILE A 525 -10.96 10.01 -16.45
CA ILE A 525 -10.33 10.73 -15.33
C ILE A 525 -10.26 12.24 -15.63
N LEU A 526 -10.12 12.63 -16.90
CA LEU A 526 -10.14 14.05 -17.28
C LEU A 526 -11.47 14.74 -16.92
N ASP A 527 -12.58 14.01 -16.99
CA ASP A 527 -13.92 14.53 -16.67
C ASP A 527 -14.21 14.53 -15.17
N ASP A 528 -13.68 13.55 -14.43
CA ASP A 528 -13.69 13.59 -12.96
C ASP A 528 -13.07 14.90 -12.47
N TYR A 529 -11.92 15.25 -13.05
CA TYR A 529 -11.18 16.45 -12.72
C TYR A 529 -11.63 17.72 -13.45
N GLY A 530 -12.60 17.65 -14.37
CA GLY A 530 -13.05 18.80 -15.15
C GLY A 530 -11.90 19.51 -15.88
N ILE A 531 -10.93 18.75 -16.40
CA ILE A 531 -9.71 19.27 -17.05
C ILE A 531 -9.61 18.90 -18.54
N ARG A 532 -10.60 18.18 -19.09
CA ARG A 532 -10.57 17.72 -20.49
C ARG A 532 -10.26 18.83 -21.48
N SER A 533 -11.03 19.92 -21.45
CA SER A 533 -10.86 21.09 -22.32
C SER A 533 -9.45 21.66 -22.26
N TRP A 534 -8.87 21.74 -21.05
CA TRP A 534 -7.49 22.21 -20.87
C TRP A 534 -6.48 21.22 -21.45
N VAL A 535 -6.58 19.93 -21.11
CA VAL A 535 -5.62 18.91 -21.53
C VAL A 535 -5.60 18.73 -23.04
N GLU A 536 -6.77 18.73 -23.70
CA GLU A 536 -6.89 18.64 -25.15
C GLU A 536 -6.32 19.87 -25.89
N SER A 537 -6.24 21.02 -25.22
CA SER A 537 -5.63 22.24 -25.77
C SER A 537 -4.10 22.26 -25.69
N LEU A 538 -3.50 21.38 -24.87
CA LEU A 538 -2.06 21.38 -24.64
C LEU A 538 -1.28 20.76 -25.83
N PRO A 539 -0.10 21.30 -26.17
CA PRO A 539 0.75 20.70 -27.17
C PRO A 539 1.31 19.35 -26.71
N THR A 540 1.30 18.36 -27.61
CA THR A 540 1.99 17.09 -27.38
C THR A 540 3.50 17.26 -27.57
N LYS A 541 4.29 16.72 -26.64
CA LYS A 541 5.74 16.72 -26.73
C LYS A 541 6.30 15.41 -26.20
N SER A 542 7.18 14.78 -26.97
CA SER A 542 7.81 13.53 -26.53
C SER A 542 8.79 13.77 -25.39
N ILE A 543 8.84 12.83 -24.46
CA ILE A 543 9.80 12.77 -23.36
C ILE A 543 10.10 11.31 -23.04
N SER A 544 11.34 11.02 -22.62
CA SER A 544 11.65 9.66 -22.19
C SER A 544 11.04 9.38 -20.82
N MET A 545 10.49 8.17 -20.63
CA MET A 545 9.99 7.74 -19.33
C MET A 545 11.07 7.70 -18.25
N ALA A 546 12.33 7.48 -18.64
CA ALA A 546 13.46 7.57 -17.72
C ALA A 546 13.67 9.01 -17.22
N THR A 547 13.53 10.02 -18.06
CA THR A 547 13.61 11.43 -17.66
C THR A 547 12.45 11.79 -16.75
N LEU A 548 11.22 11.38 -17.11
CA LEU A 548 10.02 11.70 -16.34
C LEU A 548 10.09 11.06 -14.94
N ALA A 549 10.37 9.75 -14.85
CA ALA A 549 10.43 9.02 -13.58
C ALA A 549 11.60 9.41 -12.64
N ASN A 550 12.68 10.00 -13.17
CA ASN A 550 13.86 10.34 -12.36
C ASN A 550 13.99 11.83 -12.04
N SER A 551 13.37 12.71 -12.83
CA SER A 551 13.55 14.15 -12.69
C SER A 551 12.28 14.91 -12.37
N TYR A 552 11.10 14.28 -12.49
CA TYR A 552 9.82 14.93 -12.23
C TYR A 552 9.17 14.41 -10.95
N ARG A 553 8.40 15.28 -10.31
CA ARG A 553 7.45 14.91 -9.27
C ARG A 553 6.11 14.60 -9.92
N ILE A 554 5.73 13.33 -9.90
CA ILE A 554 4.54 12.83 -10.60
C ILE A 554 3.41 12.68 -9.60
N ILE A 555 2.24 13.21 -9.91
CA ILE A 555 1.02 13.09 -9.11
C ILE A 555 0.00 12.27 -9.91
N GLY A 556 -0.47 11.16 -9.36
CA GLY A 556 -1.57 10.37 -9.91
C GLY A 556 -2.91 11.02 -9.62
N LEU A 557 -3.71 11.22 -10.67
CA LEU A 557 -5.06 11.78 -10.60
C LEU A 557 -6.11 10.69 -10.34
#